data_AF-A0A958HHA7-F1
#
_entry.id   AF-A0A958HHA7-F1
#
_cell.length_a   1.000
_cell.length_b   1.000
_cell.length_c   1.000
_cell.angle_alpha   90.00
_cell.angle_beta   90.00
_cell.angle_gamma   90.00
#
_symmetry.space_group_name_H-M   'P 1'
#
loop_
_entity.id
_entity.type
_entity.pdbx_description
1 polymer ?
#
loop_
_entity_poly.entity_id
_entity_poly.type
_entity_poly.pdbx_seq_one_letter_code
_entity_poly.pdbx_strand_id
1 'polypeptide(L)'
;GVQGAGVWCFTAFDEQDRVEISGSRGRISFSTFGANDPVRLVTAAGETDFHIEHPPHVQQPLIQTIVDELQGIGVCPSTGESGARTSRVMDALLGRLSPHVPKASLPTNCSQTSNP
;
A
#
# COMPACT_ATOMS: atom_id res chain seq x y z
N GLY A 1 11.26 12.28 6.54
CA GLY A 1 10.86 10.90 6.24
C GLY A 1 9.49 10.62 6.85
N VAL A 2 8.86 9.51 6.50
CA VAL A 2 7.59 9.06 7.07
C VAL A 2 7.79 7.68 7.67
N GLN A 3 7.17 7.41 8.82
CA GLN A 3 7.13 6.09 9.44
C GLN A 3 5.72 5.53 9.28
N GLY A 4 5.61 4.23 9.06
CA GLY A 4 4.33 3.55 8.92
C GLY A 4 4.40 2.15 9.51
N ALA A 5 3.28 1.72 10.08
CA ALA A 5 3.06 0.37 10.55
C ALA A 5 1.63 -0.04 10.19
N GLY A 6 1.39 -1.34 10.06
CA GLY A 6 0.07 -1.89 9.83
C GLY A 6 -0.04 -3.24 10.53
N VAL A 7 -1.22 -3.51 11.08
CA VAL A 7 -1.54 -4.77 11.76
C VAL A 7 -2.82 -5.29 11.13
N TRP A 8 -2.77 -6.55 10.70
CA TRP A 8 -3.93 -7.28 10.19
C TRP A 8 -4.07 -8.57 11.00
N CYS A 9 -5.16 -8.68 11.77
CA CYS A 9 -5.46 -9.85 12.59
C CYS A 9 -6.90 -10.30 12.35
N PHE A 10 -7.06 -11.38 11.58
CA PHE A 10 -8.38 -11.95 11.25
C PHE A 10 -8.98 -12.82 12.37
N THR A 11 -8.30 -12.91 13.50
CA THR A 11 -8.74 -13.65 14.71
C THR A 11 -8.84 -12.73 15.92
N ALA A 12 -8.81 -11.41 15.69
CA ALA A 12 -9.01 -10.43 16.75
C ALA A 12 -10.41 -10.58 17.36
N PHE A 13 -10.54 -10.16 18.62
CA PHE A 13 -11.83 -10.15 19.32
C PHE A 13 -12.82 -9.13 18.70
N ASP A 14 -12.29 -8.02 18.16
CA ASP A 14 -13.08 -6.91 17.65
C ASP A 14 -12.89 -6.72 16.13
N GLU A 15 -13.94 -6.27 15.45
CA GLU A 15 -13.91 -5.93 14.04
C GLU A 15 -13.50 -4.47 13.89
N GLN A 16 -12.26 -4.23 13.47
CA GLN A 16 -11.71 -2.89 13.36
C GLN A 16 -11.07 -2.64 11.99
N ASP A 17 -11.57 -1.60 11.31
CA ASP A 17 -10.91 -0.95 10.19
C ASP A 17 -10.57 0.49 10.59
N ARG A 18 -9.26 0.79 10.67
CA ARG A 18 -8.79 2.10 11.07
C ARG A 18 -7.48 2.43 10.39
N VAL A 19 -7.49 3.53 9.64
CA VAL A 19 -6.31 4.19 9.12
C VAL A 19 -6.10 5.48 9.87
N GLU A 20 -4.84 5.76 10.21
CA GLU A 20 -4.47 6.96 10.96
C GLU A 20 -3.24 7.63 10.36
N ILE A 21 -3.35 8.92 10.08
CA ILE A 21 -2.28 9.76 9.57
C ILE A 21 -1.97 10.80 10.63
N SER A 22 -0.82 10.66 11.28
CA SER A 22 -0.35 11.59 12.31
C SER A 22 0.65 12.59 11.72
N GLY A 23 0.38 13.88 11.89
CA GLY A 23 1.24 14.98 11.47
C GLY A 23 1.54 15.93 12.62
N SER A 24 2.44 16.90 12.38
CA SER A 24 2.87 17.87 13.42
C SER A 24 1.75 18.80 13.92
N ARG A 25 0.64 18.92 13.18
CA ARG A 25 -0.47 19.83 13.51
C ARG A 25 -1.75 19.09 13.93
N GLY A 26 -1.70 17.77 14.03
CA GLY A 26 -2.88 16.98 14.31
C GLY A 26 -2.86 15.63 13.63
N ARG A 27 -4.03 15.01 13.59
CA ARG A 27 -4.20 13.62 13.18
C ARG A 27 -5.51 13.45 12.42
N ILE A 28 -5.46 12.66 11.36
CA ILE A 28 -6.62 12.25 10.59
C ILE A 28 -6.84 10.76 10.85
N SER A 29 -8.07 10.35 11.16
CA SER A 29 -8.46 8.95 11.35
C SER A 29 -9.69 8.66 10.49
N PHE A 30 -9.72 7.51 9.82
CA PHE A 30 -10.86 7.09 9.01
C PHE A 30 -10.94 5.57 8.87
N SER A 31 -12.11 5.08 8.47
CA SER A 31 -12.37 3.70 8.08
C SER A 31 -12.56 3.64 6.57
N THR A 32 -12.14 2.55 5.94
CA THR A 32 -12.30 2.31 4.49
C THR A 32 -13.62 1.59 4.20
N PHE A 33 -14.01 0.66 5.08
CA PHE A 33 -15.19 -0.19 4.95
C PHE A 33 -16.34 0.23 5.88
N GLY A 34 -16.06 1.03 6.91
CA GLY A 34 -17.07 1.58 7.81
C GLY A 34 -17.94 2.61 7.12
N ALA A 35 -19.03 2.16 6.49
CA ALA A 35 -19.88 2.99 5.62
C ALA A 35 -20.48 4.25 6.29
N ASN A 36 -20.53 4.28 7.63
CA ASN A 36 -21.06 5.40 8.41
C ASN A 36 -20.00 6.09 9.28
N ASP A 37 -18.74 5.63 9.24
CA ASP A 37 -17.68 6.20 10.06
C ASP A 37 -17.17 7.50 9.41
N PRO A 38 -17.14 8.63 10.12
CA PRO A 38 -16.63 9.87 9.57
C PRO A 38 -15.11 9.81 9.40
N VAL A 39 -14.59 10.59 8.46
CA VAL A 39 -13.19 11.01 8.51
C VAL A 39 -13.07 12.02 9.64
N ARG A 40 -12.32 11.68 10.69
CA ARG A 40 -12.11 12.55 11.86
C ARG A 40 -10.78 13.27 11.78
N LEU A 41 -10.81 14.60 11.94
CA LEU A 41 -9.63 15.45 12.10
C LEU A 41 -9.53 15.92 13.55
N VAL A 42 -8.39 15.68 14.19
CA VAL A 42 -8.07 16.18 15.54
C VAL A 42 -6.89 17.12 15.45
N THR A 43 -7.03 18.34 15.97
CA THR A 43 -5.96 19.36 16.04
C THR A 43 -5.94 20.03 17.41
N ALA A 44 -4.97 20.92 17.65
CA ALA A 44 -4.95 21.73 18.86
C ALA A 44 -6.19 22.65 19.02
N ALA A 45 -6.90 22.95 17.92
CA ALA A 45 -8.11 23.76 17.95
C ALA A 45 -9.39 22.95 18.27
N GLY A 46 -9.30 21.61 18.28
CA GLY A 46 -10.43 20.71 18.52
C GLY A 46 -10.56 19.62 17.47
N GLU A 47 -11.73 18.98 17.48
CA GLU A 47 -12.09 17.86 16.61
C GLU A 47 -13.12 18.28 15.55
N THR A 48 -13.06 17.67 14.37
CA THR A 48 -14.01 17.90 13.28
C THR A 48 -14.26 16.60 12.54
N ASP A 49 -15.53 16.23 12.39
CA ASP A 49 -15.96 15.04 11.67
C ASP A 49 -16.46 15.41 10.28
N PHE A 50 -15.96 14.71 9.26
CA PHE A 50 -16.38 14.83 7.87
C PHE A 50 -17.11 13.55 7.46
N HIS A 51 -18.42 13.65 7.25
CA HIS A 51 -19.22 12.55 6.74
C HIS A 51 -19.17 12.54 5.21
N ILE A 52 -18.54 11.51 4.64
CA ILE A 52 -18.38 11.35 3.20
C ILE A 52 -19.16 10.11 2.79
N GLU A 53 -20.18 10.30 1.96
CA GLU A 53 -20.95 9.17 1.43
C GLU A 53 -20.10 8.32 0.49
N HIS A 54 -20.19 7.01 0.66
CA HIS A 54 -19.54 6.08 -0.25
C HIS A 54 -20.21 6.17 -1.63
N PRO A 55 -19.42 6.22 -2.73
CA PRO A 55 -20.00 6.16 -4.05
C PRO A 55 -20.73 4.81 -4.24
N PRO A 56 -21.81 4.77 -5.04
CA PRO A 56 -22.55 3.53 -5.28
C PRO A 56 -21.68 2.43 -5.92
N HIS A 57 -20.65 2.85 -6.67
CA HIS A 57 -19.66 1.97 -7.28
C HIS A 57 -18.27 2.49 -6.99
N VAL A 58 -17.54 1.81 -6.09
CA VAL A 58 -16.22 2.26 -5.58
C VAL A 58 -15.21 2.52 -6.71
N GLN A 59 -15.17 1.67 -7.73
CA GLN A 59 -14.17 1.77 -8.79
C GLN A 59 -14.58 2.70 -9.95
N GLN A 60 -15.88 2.99 -10.09
CA GLN A 60 -16.41 3.75 -11.24
C GLN A 60 -15.74 5.13 -11.42
N PRO A 61 -15.48 5.94 -10.36
CA PRO A 61 -14.84 7.24 -10.54
C PRO A 61 -13.47 7.13 -11.20
N LEU A 62 -12.64 6.15 -10.79
CA LEU A 62 -11.32 5.96 -11.40
C LEU A 62 -11.43 5.43 -12.84
N ILE A 63 -12.29 4.43 -13.07
CA ILE A 63 -12.51 3.85 -14.41
C ILE A 63 -12.94 4.95 -15.38
N GLN A 64 -13.84 5.84 -14.97
CA GLN A 64 -14.30 6.93 -15.82
C GLN A 64 -13.15 7.83 -16.27
N THR A 65 -12.23 8.21 -15.35
CA THR A 65 -11.08 9.04 -15.72
C THR A 65 -10.15 8.37 -16.75
N ILE A 66 -10.05 7.03 -16.73
CA ILE A 66 -9.26 6.27 -17.70
C ILE A 66 -9.97 6.27 -19.06
N VAL A 67 -11.27 6.01 -19.07
CA VAL A 67 -12.08 6.02 -20.30
C VAL A 67 -12.05 7.39 -20.96
N ASP A 68 -12.22 8.45 -20.17
CA ASP A 68 -12.22 9.83 -20.66
C ASP A 68 -10.88 10.17 -21.31
N GLU A 69 -9.74 9.88 -20.65
CA GLU A 69 -8.42 10.13 -21.23
C GLU A 69 -8.19 9.35 -22.53
N LEU A 70 -8.61 8.07 -22.58
CA LEU A 70 -8.52 7.26 -23.80
C LEU A 70 -9.37 7.81 -24.96
N GLN A 71 -10.44 8.55 -24.64
CA GLN A 71 -11.27 9.26 -25.62
C GLN A 71 -10.75 10.68 -25.94
N GLY A 72 -9.63 11.10 -25.34
CA GLY A 72 -9.06 12.44 -25.51
C GLY A 72 -9.76 13.52 -24.68
N ILE A 73 -10.50 13.14 -23.65
CA ILE A 73 -11.24 14.03 -22.75
C ILE A 73 -10.57 14.03 -21.37
N GLY A 74 -9.96 15.14 -20.97
CA GLY A 74 -9.33 15.23 -19.65
C GLY A 74 -8.05 14.39 -19.51
N VAL A 75 -7.65 14.13 -18.27
CA VAL A 75 -6.41 13.41 -17.92
C VAL A 75 -6.68 12.49 -16.72
N CYS A 76 -6.26 11.23 -16.79
CA CYS A 76 -6.30 10.32 -15.65
C CYS A 76 -5.14 10.62 -14.69
N PRO A 77 -5.39 10.77 -13.38
CA PRO A 77 -4.32 10.96 -12.40
C PRO A 77 -3.46 9.71 -12.18
N SER A 78 -3.94 8.53 -12.61
CA SER A 78 -3.30 7.24 -12.40
C SER A 78 -2.60 6.74 -13.67
N THR A 79 -1.34 7.11 -13.85
CA THR A 79 -0.54 6.74 -15.02
C THR A 79 0.19 5.39 -14.85
N GLY A 80 0.69 4.84 -15.97
CA GLY A 80 1.55 3.65 -15.94
C GLY A 80 2.84 3.85 -15.12
N GLU A 81 3.39 5.07 -15.10
CA GLU A 81 4.57 5.40 -14.28
C GLU A 81 4.26 5.35 -12.78
N SER A 82 3.12 5.94 -12.35
CA SER A 82 2.73 5.90 -10.94
C SER A 82 2.40 4.47 -10.49
N GLY A 83 1.77 3.67 -11.37
CA GLY A 83 1.55 2.25 -11.16
C GLY A 83 2.86 1.46 -11.00
N ALA A 84 3.82 1.63 -11.93
CA ALA A 84 5.11 0.96 -11.88
C ALA A 84 5.91 1.32 -10.61
N ARG A 85 5.85 2.58 -10.17
CA ARG A 85 6.47 3.02 -8.91
C ARG A 85 5.89 2.28 -7.70
N THR A 86 4.57 2.14 -7.63
CA THR A 86 3.90 1.38 -6.56
C THR A 86 4.29 -0.09 -6.60
N SER A 87 4.27 -0.72 -7.77
CA SER A 87 4.70 -2.13 -7.94
C SER A 87 6.12 -2.37 -7.44
N ARG A 88 7.05 -1.46 -7.73
CA ARG A 88 8.43 -1.55 -7.23
C ARG A 88 8.51 -1.52 -5.70
N VAL A 89 7.71 -0.68 -5.03
CA VAL A 89 7.66 -0.65 -3.56
C VAL A 89 7.13 -1.97 -3.02
N MET A 90 6.08 -2.52 -3.64
CA MET A 90 5.55 -3.84 -3.26
C MET A 90 6.58 -4.95 -3.44
N ASP A 91 7.35 -4.94 -4.53
CA ASP A 91 8.44 -5.90 -4.75
C ASP A 91 9.54 -5.76 -3.68
N ALA A 92 9.83 -4.53 -3.23
CA ALA A 92 10.79 -4.29 -2.14
C ALA A 92 10.32 -4.94 -0.84
N LEU A 93 9.05 -4.72 -0.47
CA LEU A 93 8.43 -5.28 0.73
C LEU A 93 8.40 -6.80 0.70
N LEU A 94 8.19 -7.39 -0.48
CA LEU A 94 8.22 -8.84 -0.69
C LEU A 94 9.64 -9.41 -0.85
N GLY A 95 10.70 -8.59 -0.77
CA GLY A 95 12.08 -9.02 -0.95
C GLY A 95 12.45 -9.44 -2.38
N ARG A 96 11.61 -9.12 -3.37
CA ARG A 96 11.77 -9.52 -4.78
C ARG A 96 12.77 -8.65 -5.55
N LEU A 97 13.23 -7.56 -4.96
CA LEU A 97 14.22 -6.66 -5.56
C LEU A 97 15.69 -7.12 -5.39
N SER A 98 15.95 -8.34 -4.89
CA SER A 98 17.34 -8.81 -4.79
C SER A 98 17.97 -8.95 -6.19
N PRO A 99 19.14 -8.33 -6.45
CA PRO A 99 19.94 -8.74 -7.58
C PRO A 99 20.29 -10.21 -7.39
N HIS A 100 20.15 -10.98 -8.47
CA HIS A 100 20.58 -12.37 -8.53
C HIS A 100 21.98 -12.48 -7.89
N VAL A 101 22.07 -13.10 -6.70
CA VAL A 101 23.37 -13.52 -6.16
C VAL A 101 23.83 -14.65 -7.08
N PRO A 102 24.88 -14.48 -7.90
CA PRO A 102 25.42 -15.62 -8.62
C PRO A 102 25.85 -16.62 -7.55
N LYS A 103 25.30 -17.84 -7.62
CA LYS A 103 25.70 -18.95 -6.75
C LYS A 103 27.22 -19.03 -6.81
N ALA A 104 27.87 -18.63 -5.71
CA ALA A 104 29.28 -18.90 -5.52
C ALA A 104 29.46 -20.41 -5.69
N SER A 105 30.32 -20.75 -6.65
CA SER A 105 30.81 -22.10 -6.88
C SER A 105 31.21 -22.72 -5.55
N LEU A 106 30.50 -23.79 -5.18
CA LEU A 106 30.98 -24.73 -4.18
C LEU A 106 32.40 -25.17 -4.60
N PRO A 107 33.39 -25.18 -3.71
CA PRO A 107 34.69 -25.71 -4.06
C PRO A 107 34.54 -27.20 -4.34
N THR A 108 34.70 -27.58 -5.61
CA THR A 108 34.97 -28.95 -6.03
C THR A 108 36.26 -29.40 -5.37
N ASN A 109 36.17 -30.05 -4.22
CA ASN A 109 37.28 -30.86 -3.73
C ASN A 109 36.75 -32.09 -3.00
N CYS A 110 36.28 -33.06 -3.79
CA CYS A 110 36.29 -34.45 -3.38
C CYS A 110 37.57 -35.06 -3.97
N SER A 111 38.69 -34.80 -3.29
CA SER A 111 39.97 -35.41 -3.58
C SER A 111 39.86 -36.93 -3.43
N GLN A 112 40.27 -37.62 -4.49
CA GLN A 112 40.53 -39.05 -4.50
C GLN A 112 41.39 -39.47 -3.31
N THR A 113 40.97 -40.51 -2.60
CA THR A 113 41.90 -41.51 -2.07
C THR A 113 41.26 -42.88 -2.21
N SER A 114 41.63 -43.55 -3.30
CA SER A 114 41.53 -44.99 -3.44
C SER A 114 42.62 -45.69 -2.63
N ASN A 115 42.23 -46.86 -2.10
CA ASN A 115 43.04 -48.03 -1.76
C ASN A 115 43.82 -48.10 -0.43
N PRO A 116 44.12 -49.34 0.04
CA PRO A 116 43.78 -50.66 -0.51
C PRO A 116 42.70 -51.46 0.25
#